data_AF-A0A354ZLP9-F1
#
_entry.id   AF-A0A354ZLP9-F1
#
_cell.length_a   1.000
_cell.length_b   1.000
_cell.length_c   1.000
_cell.angle_alpha   90.00
_cell.angle_beta   90.00
_cell.angle_gamma   90.00
#
_symmetry.space_group_name_H-M   'P 1'
#
loop_
_entity.id
_entity.type
_entity.pdbx_description
1 polymer ?
#
loop_
_entity_poly.entity_id
_entity_poly.type
_entity_poly.pdbx_seq_one_letter_code
_entity_poly.pdbx_strand_id
1 'polypeptide(L)'
;MPTDDIVEITLDTVKDTVQDGDIVCVTEAVVARSQNRYVTVDELVQDLRCKLSVGEEGTLAVISPIVSRNRFVLVLSAIARAVRRGKVVVQLSVPYDEVGNQVMDEDFASSRFRLKKTLGSLLEVRGNTPQMNVLIREILAALKFQELGFTVTAIRKITGKGIADITLHDPQGRHLVVEVTFEDMPGTAEKVLRIASDSEADGALVAAVDLQTREIAIVDAAGLLEGTAKPHVYPYSDRLALYDARDVITLGEIGDRLFPHPITGIDYARMYAKAIEAEGAKCEILYTNNPLAVFNYGHIDGIVIGAVHERESLKNLFLSFGTKTPMLTVKDVGPGPWGVIGSNVSDLEAGILKLLPDNADDVCDTIKNRVEEATGKDIEVLIFGDGAYKDPDTGIYELADPYPSIGCSAGLRKASLRQGTKLKLLVETMFRQGRSREEIAKELATRPPSRDSLGTTPRRITGILATMADLAAGSADAGTPIVLIRNFPHKSQGA
;
A
#
# COMPACT_ATOMS: atom_id res chain seq x y z
N MET A 1 -30.97 -3.43 -6.60
CA MET A 1 -31.01 -2.82 -7.95
C MET A 1 -30.94 -1.30 -7.83
N PRO A 2 -30.56 -0.57 -8.89
CA PRO A 2 -30.73 0.88 -8.93
C PRO A 2 -32.18 1.24 -8.61
N THR A 3 -32.37 2.26 -7.77
CA THR A 3 -33.68 2.78 -7.31
C THR A 3 -34.50 1.88 -6.38
N ASP A 4 -33.95 0.76 -5.91
CA ASP A 4 -34.58 -0.02 -4.85
C ASP A 4 -34.75 0.82 -3.57
N ASP A 5 -35.85 0.61 -2.85
CA ASP A 5 -36.05 1.23 -1.56
C ASP A 5 -35.30 0.44 -0.47
N ILE A 6 -34.04 0.83 -0.24
CA ILE A 6 -33.20 0.17 0.76
C ILE A 6 -33.78 0.28 2.18
N VAL A 7 -34.58 1.31 2.45
CA VAL A 7 -35.22 1.50 3.76
C VAL A 7 -36.29 0.44 3.96
N GLU A 8 -37.20 0.28 2.98
CA GLU A 8 -38.24 -0.75 3.04
C GLU A 8 -37.67 -2.17 3.02
N ILE A 9 -36.65 -2.43 2.18
CA ILE A 9 -35.97 -3.74 2.15
C ILE A 9 -35.36 -4.05 3.52
N THR A 10 -34.69 -3.08 4.14
CA THR A 10 -34.09 -3.28 5.47
C THR A 10 -35.17 -3.53 6.51
N LEU A 11 -36.24 -2.72 6.52
CA LEU A 11 -37.38 -2.89 7.43
C LEU A 11 -38.00 -4.28 7.29
N ASP A 12 -38.36 -4.69 6.08
CA ASP A 12 -38.98 -5.99 5.81
C ASP A 12 -38.09 -7.16 6.23
N THR A 13 -36.77 -7.00 6.12
CA THR A 13 -35.80 -8.01 6.53
C THR A 13 -35.74 -8.18 8.06
N VAL A 14 -35.86 -7.09 8.82
CA VAL A 14 -35.54 -7.09 10.25
C VAL A 14 -36.75 -7.02 11.18
N LYS A 15 -37.92 -6.55 10.70
CA LYS A 15 -39.11 -6.21 11.51
C LYS A 15 -39.57 -7.31 12.47
N ASP A 16 -39.46 -8.58 12.06
CA ASP A 16 -39.94 -9.71 12.87
C ASP A 16 -38.89 -10.23 13.88
N THR A 17 -37.66 -9.69 13.85
CA THR A 17 -36.52 -10.19 14.63
C THR A 17 -35.94 -9.15 15.59
N VAL A 18 -36.07 -7.85 15.29
CA VAL A 18 -35.45 -6.76 16.07
C VAL A 18 -36.01 -6.63 17.48
N GLN A 19 -35.12 -6.25 18.41
CA GLN A 19 -35.43 -5.93 19.80
C GLN A 19 -34.85 -4.57 20.19
N ASP A 20 -35.35 -4.00 21.29
CA ASP A 20 -34.87 -2.72 21.80
C ASP A 20 -33.37 -2.77 22.11
N GLY A 21 -32.61 -1.82 21.57
CA GLY A 21 -31.16 -1.73 21.70
C GLY A 21 -30.36 -2.60 20.73
N ASP A 22 -31.01 -3.32 19.80
CA ASP A 22 -30.32 -3.96 18.68
C ASP A 22 -29.72 -2.91 17.73
N ILE A 23 -28.66 -3.30 17.03
CA ILE A 23 -28.01 -2.48 16.00
C ILE A 23 -28.13 -3.22 14.67
N VAL A 24 -28.79 -2.59 13.70
CA VAL A 24 -28.90 -3.08 12.33
C VAL A 24 -27.78 -2.48 11.50
N CYS A 25 -26.90 -3.33 10.97
CA CYS A 25 -25.78 -2.93 10.13
C CYS A 25 -26.09 -3.27 8.67
N VAL A 26 -25.96 -2.30 7.76
CA VAL A 26 -26.19 -2.46 6.31
C VAL A 26 -24.90 -2.13 5.57
N THR A 27 -24.51 -2.93 4.56
CA THR A 27 -23.33 -2.62 3.75
C THR A 27 -23.53 -1.37 2.89
N GLU A 28 -22.51 -0.53 2.78
CA GLU A 28 -22.47 0.61 1.86
C GLU A 28 -22.72 0.18 0.39
N ALA A 29 -22.40 -1.08 0.08
CA ALA A 29 -22.73 -1.95 -1.02
C ALA A 29 -24.05 -1.61 -1.66
N VAL A 30 -25.07 -2.07 -0.94
CA VAL A 30 -26.44 -2.07 -1.38
C VAL A 30 -27.04 -0.68 -1.30
N VAL A 31 -26.61 0.14 -0.33
CA VAL A 31 -27.07 1.53 -0.20
C VAL A 31 -26.63 2.33 -1.42
N ALA A 32 -25.35 2.31 -1.79
CA ALA A 32 -24.83 3.04 -2.94
C ALA A 32 -25.48 2.57 -4.26
N ARG A 33 -25.66 1.26 -4.41
CA ARG A 33 -26.33 0.69 -5.60
C ARG A 33 -27.80 1.13 -5.68
N SER A 34 -28.53 1.13 -4.57
CA SER A 34 -29.92 1.61 -4.50
C SER A 34 -30.05 3.07 -4.90
N GLN A 35 -29.05 3.88 -4.54
CA GLN A 35 -28.94 5.29 -4.90
C GLN A 35 -28.43 5.55 -6.31
N ASN A 36 -28.14 4.49 -7.10
CA ASN A 36 -27.54 4.59 -8.43
C ASN A 36 -26.22 5.40 -8.44
N ARG A 37 -25.40 5.22 -7.41
CA ARG A 37 -24.12 5.93 -7.23
C ARG A 37 -23.02 5.33 -8.11
N TYR A 38 -22.98 5.73 -9.37
CA TYR A 38 -21.95 5.33 -10.33
C TYR A 38 -21.33 6.53 -11.02
N VAL A 39 -20.10 6.35 -11.51
CA VAL A 39 -19.40 7.32 -12.35
C VAL A 39 -18.61 6.61 -13.43
N THR A 40 -18.57 7.17 -14.63
CA THR A 40 -17.79 6.66 -15.75
C THR A 40 -16.38 7.25 -15.77
N VAL A 41 -15.43 6.55 -16.40
CA VAL A 41 -14.09 7.08 -16.67
C VAL A 41 -14.14 8.39 -17.44
N ASP A 42 -15.07 8.53 -18.40
CA ASP A 42 -15.20 9.75 -19.20
C ASP A 42 -15.64 10.96 -18.35
N GLU A 43 -16.58 10.77 -17.42
CA GLU A 43 -16.96 11.80 -16.45
C GLU A 43 -15.79 12.19 -15.56
N LEU A 44 -15.01 11.21 -15.07
CA LEU A 44 -13.82 11.49 -14.26
C LEU A 44 -12.73 12.23 -15.05
N VAL A 45 -12.55 11.94 -16.33
CA VAL A 45 -11.60 12.66 -17.20
C VAL A 45 -11.97 14.14 -17.31
N GLN A 46 -13.26 14.45 -17.53
CA GLN A 46 -13.71 15.84 -17.60
C GLN A 46 -13.54 16.55 -16.25
N ASP A 47 -13.86 15.86 -15.17
CA ASP A 47 -13.71 16.37 -13.80
C ASP A 47 -12.23 16.71 -13.49
N LEU A 48 -11.31 15.80 -13.81
CA LEU A 48 -9.86 15.99 -13.63
C LEU A 48 -9.32 17.17 -14.46
N ARG A 49 -9.67 17.24 -15.74
CA ARG A 49 -9.26 18.34 -16.63
C ARG A 49 -9.77 19.68 -16.13
N CYS A 50 -11.02 19.73 -15.68
CA CYS A 50 -11.62 20.95 -15.13
C CYS A 50 -10.92 21.39 -13.82
N LYS A 51 -10.79 20.47 -12.85
CA LYS A 51 -10.30 20.79 -11.51
C LYS A 51 -8.79 21.05 -11.47
N LEU A 52 -7.99 20.36 -12.29
CA LEU A 52 -6.54 20.56 -12.38
C LEU A 52 -6.14 21.56 -13.48
N SER A 53 -7.07 21.98 -14.35
CA SER A 53 -6.79 22.84 -15.50
C SER A 53 -5.69 22.29 -16.43
N VAL A 54 -5.69 20.97 -16.65
CA VAL A 54 -4.69 20.28 -17.47
C VAL A 54 -5.21 19.96 -18.87
N GLY A 55 -4.32 20.09 -19.87
CA GLY A 55 -4.56 19.67 -21.25
C GLY A 55 -4.02 18.28 -21.54
N GLU A 56 -4.26 17.77 -22.75
CA GLU A 56 -3.87 16.40 -23.12
C GLU A 56 -2.36 16.12 -23.09
N GLU A 57 -1.53 17.18 -23.16
CA GLU A 57 -0.07 17.09 -23.17
C GLU A 57 0.56 17.37 -21.79
N GLY A 58 -0.28 17.56 -20.77
CA GLY A 58 0.17 17.83 -19.41
C GLY A 58 0.86 16.63 -18.75
N THR A 59 1.51 16.90 -17.62
CA THR A 59 2.11 15.89 -16.76
C THR A 59 1.38 15.85 -15.42
N LEU A 60 0.82 14.69 -15.09
CA LEU A 60 0.18 14.45 -13.79
C LEU A 60 1.06 13.56 -12.92
N ALA A 61 1.19 13.92 -11.64
CA ALA A 61 1.79 13.06 -10.63
C ALA A 61 0.70 12.33 -9.84
N VAL A 62 0.85 11.03 -9.62
CA VAL A 62 -0.01 10.21 -8.76
C VAL A 62 0.79 9.75 -7.56
N ILE A 63 0.35 10.10 -6.35
CA ILE A 63 1.13 9.91 -5.13
C ILE A 63 0.52 8.85 -4.24
N SER A 64 1.33 7.86 -3.87
CA SER A 64 1.00 6.76 -2.95
C SER A 64 -0.39 6.13 -3.20
N PRO A 65 -0.78 5.78 -4.44
CA PRO A 65 -2.03 5.07 -4.66
C PRO A 65 -1.97 3.68 -4.02
N ILE A 66 -3.09 3.22 -3.48
CA ILE A 66 -3.22 1.82 -3.08
C ILE A 66 -3.07 0.93 -4.32
N VAL A 67 -2.40 -0.21 -4.19
CA VAL A 67 -2.23 -1.14 -5.32
C VAL A 67 -3.41 -2.10 -5.43
N SER A 68 -4.34 -1.81 -6.33
CA SER A 68 -5.59 -2.56 -6.46
C SER A 68 -6.17 -2.52 -7.87
N ARG A 69 -6.50 -3.70 -8.39
CA ARG A 69 -7.32 -3.85 -9.61
C ARG A 69 -8.73 -3.32 -9.46
N ASN A 70 -9.30 -3.44 -8.27
CA ASN A 70 -10.72 -3.11 -8.06
C ASN A 70 -10.92 -1.63 -7.70
N ARG A 71 -9.98 -1.01 -6.99
CA ARG A 71 -10.21 0.34 -6.44
C ARG A 71 -9.61 1.46 -7.28
N PHE A 72 -8.46 1.21 -7.90
CA PHE A 72 -7.65 2.32 -8.43
C PHE A 72 -7.35 2.20 -9.93
N VAL A 73 -7.47 1.03 -10.55
CA VAL A 73 -7.11 0.88 -11.97
C VAL A 73 -7.91 1.81 -12.91
N LEU A 74 -9.22 1.96 -12.70
CA LEU A 74 -10.05 2.85 -13.52
C LEU A 74 -9.83 4.32 -13.17
N VAL A 75 -9.55 4.64 -11.90
CA VAL A 75 -9.15 6.00 -11.50
C VAL A 75 -7.85 6.39 -12.19
N LEU A 76 -6.87 5.48 -12.22
CA LEU A 76 -5.60 5.67 -12.92
C LEU A 76 -5.80 5.79 -14.43
N SER A 77 -6.71 5.01 -15.00
CA SER A 77 -7.06 5.10 -16.43
C SER A 77 -7.67 6.46 -16.76
N ALA A 78 -8.56 7.00 -15.90
CA ALA A 78 -9.09 8.35 -16.06
C ALA A 78 -7.99 9.43 -15.97
N ILE A 79 -7.05 9.29 -15.02
CA ILE A 79 -5.89 10.18 -14.89
C ILE A 79 -5.02 10.15 -16.14
N ALA A 80 -4.72 8.96 -16.66
CA ALA A 80 -3.95 8.79 -17.89
C ALA A 80 -4.66 9.37 -19.11
N ARG A 81 -5.96 9.08 -19.28
CA ARG A 81 -6.77 9.61 -20.40
C ARG A 81 -6.91 11.13 -20.34
N ALA A 82 -6.92 11.74 -19.14
CA ALA A 82 -6.93 13.19 -18.98
C ALA A 82 -5.71 13.84 -19.65
N VAL A 83 -4.54 13.19 -19.59
CA VAL A 83 -3.27 13.62 -20.21
C VAL A 83 -2.77 12.64 -21.28
N ARG A 84 -3.68 12.18 -22.15
CA ARG A 84 -3.44 11.12 -23.15
C ARG A 84 -2.21 11.30 -24.05
N ARG A 85 -1.74 12.52 -24.33
CA ARG A 85 -0.51 12.77 -25.11
C ARG A 85 0.68 13.20 -24.25
N GLY A 86 0.47 13.31 -22.95
CA GLY A 86 1.41 13.75 -21.96
C GLY A 86 2.01 12.58 -21.18
N LYS A 87 2.12 12.76 -19.86
CA LYS A 87 2.81 11.83 -18.97
C LYS A 87 2.13 11.69 -17.63
N VAL A 88 2.13 10.46 -17.09
CA VAL A 88 1.75 10.17 -15.71
C VAL A 88 2.98 9.66 -14.96
N VAL A 89 3.35 10.36 -13.89
CA VAL A 89 4.42 9.94 -12.96
C VAL A 89 3.76 9.37 -11.71
N VAL A 90 3.88 8.06 -11.49
CA VAL A 90 3.29 7.39 -10.32
C VAL A 90 4.39 7.13 -9.31
N GLN A 91 4.26 7.69 -8.12
CA GLN A 91 5.08 7.32 -6.98
C GLN A 91 4.36 6.27 -6.14
N LEU A 92 5.00 5.11 -5.99
CA LEU A 92 4.56 4.01 -5.14
C LEU A 92 5.43 3.93 -3.89
N SER A 93 4.79 3.83 -2.73
CA SER A 93 5.44 3.55 -1.46
C SER A 93 6.03 2.14 -1.47
N VAL A 94 7.14 1.93 -0.75
CA VAL A 94 7.85 0.66 -0.69
C VAL A 94 8.29 0.31 0.73
N PRO A 95 8.29 -0.97 1.12
CA PRO A 95 7.92 -2.13 0.30
C PRO A 95 6.39 -2.36 0.16
N TYR A 96 5.60 -1.70 0.99
CA TYR A 96 4.14 -1.83 1.00
C TYR A 96 3.46 -0.47 0.74
N ASP A 97 2.21 -0.51 0.26
CA ASP A 97 1.33 0.66 0.27
C ASP A 97 0.77 0.94 1.70
N GLU A 98 -0.04 1.99 1.84
CA GLU A 98 -0.59 2.39 3.16
C GLU A 98 -1.53 1.36 3.79
N VAL A 99 -2.08 0.42 3.00
CA VAL A 99 -2.96 -0.66 3.48
C VAL A 99 -2.22 -1.99 3.60
N GLY A 100 -0.91 -2.03 3.37
CA GLY A 100 -0.07 -3.21 3.58
C GLY A 100 0.05 -4.14 2.37
N ASN A 101 -0.47 -3.78 1.19
CA ASN A 101 -0.24 -4.57 -0.01
C ASN A 101 1.22 -4.44 -0.44
N GLN A 102 1.86 -5.57 -0.74
CA GLN A 102 3.24 -5.57 -1.23
C GLN A 102 3.33 -4.95 -2.62
N VAL A 103 4.16 -3.92 -2.73
CA VAL A 103 4.51 -3.22 -3.98
C VAL A 103 5.83 -3.76 -4.54
N MET A 104 6.77 -4.05 -3.64
CA MET A 104 8.11 -4.57 -3.97
C MET A 104 8.57 -5.49 -2.85
N ASP A 105 9.38 -6.49 -3.19
CA ASP A 105 10.04 -7.33 -2.20
C ASP A 105 10.90 -6.48 -1.23
N GLU A 106 10.71 -6.69 0.07
CA GLU A 106 11.31 -5.88 1.13
C GLU A 106 12.84 -6.00 1.18
N ASP A 107 13.35 -7.23 1.01
CA ASP A 107 14.79 -7.50 1.01
C ASP A 107 15.45 -6.86 -0.21
N PHE A 108 14.84 -7.00 -1.39
CA PHE A 108 15.31 -6.34 -2.60
C PHE A 108 15.31 -4.83 -2.45
N ALA A 109 14.19 -4.21 -2.02
CA ALA A 109 14.09 -2.77 -1.86
C ALA A 109 15.15 -2.25 -0.88
N SER A 110 15.25 -2.87 0.30
CA SER A 110 16.20 -2.49 1.34
C SER A 110 17.66 -2.63 0.89
N SER A 111 17.98 -3.74 0.23
CA SER A 111 19.31 -3.99 -0.31
C SER A 111 19.65 -2.96 -1.39
N ARG A 112 18.74 -2.73 -2.34
CA ARG A 112 18.94 -1.81 -3.45
C ARG A 112 19.17 -0.38 -2.98
N PHE A 113 18.31 0.17 -2.12
CA PHE A 113 18.50 1.52 -1.58
C PHE A 113 19.80 1.66 -0.80
N ARG A 114 20.18 0.63 -0.02
CA ARG A 114 21.44 0.63 0.71
C ARG A 114 22.63 0.73 -0.25
N LEU A 115 22.68 -0.11 -1.28
CA LEU A 115 23.76 -0.11 -2.26
C LEU A 115 23.88 1.24 -2.98
N LYS A 116 22.76 1.83 -3.42
CA LYS A 116 22.77 3.15 -4.08
C LYS A 116 23.25 4.26 -3.15
N LYS A 117 22.78 4.29 -1.90
CA LYS A 117 23.25 5.25 -0.89
C LYS A 117 24.75 5.09 -0.61
N THR A 118 25.22 3.86 -0.42
CA THR A 118 26.65 3.58 -0.20
C THR A 118 27.49 3.97 -1.42
N LEU A 119 27.05 3.66 -2.64
CA LEU A 119 27.73 4.08 -3.87
C LEU A 119 27.87 5.61 -3.91
N GLY A 120 26.77 6.33 -3.66
CA GLY A 120 26.75 7.78 -3.62
C GLY A 120 27.76 8.37 -2.63
N SER A 121 27.76 7.88 -1.39
CA SER A 121 28.74 8.32 -0.37
C SER A 121 30.18 8.01 -0.76
N LEU A 122 30.45 6.87 -1.39
CA LEU A 122 31.79 6.53 -1.85
C LEU A 122 32.24 7.42 -3.01
N LEU A 123 31.34 7.76 -3.94
CA LEU A 123 31.64 8.64 -5.06
C LEU A 123 31.99 10.07 -4.61
N GLU A 124 31.32 10.57 -3.56
CA GLU A 124 31.62 11.88 -2.96
C GLU A 124 33.02 11.92 -2.32
N VAL A 125 33.42 10.84 -1.64
CA VAL A 125 34.72 10.75 -0.95
C VAL A 125 35.86 10.36 -1.90
N ARG A 126 35.55 9.69 -3.03
CA ARG A 126 36.49 9.15 -4.02
C ARG A 126 37.59 10.13 -4.42
N GLY A 127 37.25 11.41 -4.59
CA GLY A 127 38.19 12.45 -5.03
C GLY A 127 39.47 12.54 -4.20
N ASN A 128 39.44 12.10 -2.94
CA ASN A 128 40.56 12.14 -2.00
C ASN A 128 41.16 10.75 -1.69
N THR A 129 40.63 9.65 -2.24
CA THR A 129 41.01 8.27 -1.82
C THR A 129 40.79 7.25 -2.94
N PRO A 130 41.79 7.01 -3.82
CA PRO A 130 41.70 6.05 -4.93
C PRO A 130 41.36 4.61 -4.51
N GLN A 131 41.66 4.23 -3.26
CA GLN A 131 41.35 2.92 -2.68
C GLN A 131 39.84 2.64 -2.66
N MET A 132 38.99 3.69 -2.68
CA MET A 132 37.54 3.55 -2.75
C MET A 132 37.06 2.91 -4.06
N ASN A 133 37.87 2.96 -5.13
CA ASN A 133 37.52 2.33 -6.41
C ASN A 133 37.24 0.84 -6.27
N VAL A 134 37.89 0.14 -5.32
CA VAL A 134 37.67 -1.29 -5.04
C VAL A 134 36.26 -1.53 -4.49
N LEU A 135 35.78 -0.67 -3.59
CA LEU A 135 34.42 -0.76 -3.06
C LEU A 135 33.38 -0.34 -4.09
N ILE A 136 33.68 0.71 -4.87
CA ILE A 136 32.80 1.22 -5.93
C ILE A 136 32.55 0.15 -6.99
N ARG A 137 33.59 -0.55 -7.47
CA ARG A 137 33.41 -1.62 -8.46
C ARG A 137 32.52 -2.77 -7.95
N GLU A 138 32.65 -3.15 -6.68
CA GLU A 138 31.87 -4.23 -6.09
C GLU A 138 30.40 -3.84 -5.99
N ILE A 139 30.11 -2.60 -5.60
CA ILE A 139 28.73 -2.10 -5.56
C ILE A 139 28.14 -1.97 -6.96
N LEU A 140 28.91 -1.46 -7.95
CA LEU A 140 28.44 -1.38 -9.34
C LEU A 140 28.13 -2.78 -9.91
N ALA A 141 29.01 -3.75 -9.67
CA ALA A 141 28.77 -5.14 -10.05
C ALA A 141 27.52 -5.70 -9.35
N ALA A 142 27.36 -5.49 -8.03
CA ALA A 142 26.18 -5.92 -7.28
C ALA A 142 24.88 -5.28 -7.81
N LEU A 143 24.91 -3.98 -8.13
CA LEU A 143 23.76 -3.30 -8.73
C LEU A 143 23.43 -3.87 -10.10
N LYS A 144 24.43 -4.21 -10.92
CA LYS A 144 24.23 -4.86 -12.21
C LYS A 144 23.67 -6.28 -12.06
N PHE A 145 24.15 -7.07 -11.09
CA PHE A 145 23.58 -8.39 -10.81
C PHE A 145 22.10 -8.31 -10.39
N GLN A 146 21.73 -7.33 -9.56
CA GLN A 146 20.32 -7.11 -9.22
C GLN A 146 19.44 -6.76 -10.43
N GLU A 147 19.97 -5.97 -11.38
CA GLU A 147 19.30 -5.66 -12.67
C GLU A 147 19.13 -6.92 -13.54
N LEU A 148 20.11 -7.83 -13.50
CA LEU A 148 20.07 -9.12 -14.21
C LEU A 148 19.21 -10.19 -13.50
N GLY A 149 18.51 -9.84 -12.42
CA GLY A 149 17.59 -10.74 -11.72
C GLY A 149 18.19 -11.53 -10.56
N PHE A 150 19.48 -11.38 -10.28
CA PHE A 150 20.12 -12.03 -9.14
C PHE A 150 19.73 -11.35 -7.82
N THR A 151 19.76 -12.10 -6.72
CA THR A 151 19.56 -11.57 -5.37
C THR A 151 20.89 -11.50 -4.64
N VAL A 152 21.38 -10.29 -4.39
CA VAL A 152 22.64 -10.07 -3.67
C VAL A 152 22.41 -10.24 -2.17
N THR A 153 23.01 -11.27 -1.58
CA THR A 153 22.87 -11.58 -0.14
C THR A 153 23.96 -10.91 0.70
N ALA A 154 25.17 -10.80 0.17
CA ALA A 154 26.28 -10.18 0.87
C ALA A 154 27.32 -9.58 -0.07
N ILE A 155 27.98 -8.53 0.41
CA ILE A 155 29.21 -7.98 -0.17
C ILE A 155 30.25 -7.97 0.94
N ARG A 156 31.33 -8.74 0.80
CA ARG A 156 32.25 -9.02 1.90
C ARG A 156 32.87 -7.77 2.51
N LYS A 157 33.31 -6.84 1.67
CA LYS A 157 33.99 -5.61 2.12
C LYS A 157 33.04 -4.54 2.68
N ILE A 158 31.73 -4.67 2.44
CA ILE A 158 30.71 -3.70 2.90
C ILE A 158 29.94 -4.22 4.10
N THR A 159 29.50 -5.48 4.04
CA THR A 159 28.65 -6.09 5.07
C THR A 159 29.45 -6.80 6.15
N GLY A 160 30.75 -7.06 5.92
CA GLY A 160 31.57 -7.92 6.78
C GLY A 160 31.14 -9.40 6.78
N LYS A 161 30.16 -9.74 5.94
CA LYS A 161 29.61 -11.08 5.73
C LYS A 161 29.80 -11.47 4.27
N GLY A 162 29.83 -12.75 3.97
CA GLY A 162 30.03 -13.26 2.61
C GLY A 162 31.42 -13.87 2.40
N ILE A 163 31.47 -14.81 1.46
CA ILE A 163 32.60 -15.74 1.29
C ILE A 163 33.54 -15.25 0.16
N ALA A 164 32.97 -14.63 -0.86
CA ALA A 164 33.67 -13.91 -1.93
C ALA A 164 33.38 -12.41 -1.87
N ASP A 165 33.95 -11.62 -2.79
CA ASP A 165 33.64 -10.18 -2.91
C ASP A 165 32.11 -9.94 -2.94
N ILE A 166 31.36 -10.71 -3.73
CA ILE A 166 29.88 -10.72 -3.74
C ILE A 166 29.36 -12.14 -3.59
N THR A 167 28.33 -12.33 -2.77
CA THR A 167 27.56 -13.57 -2.65
C THR A 167 26.14 -13.31 -3.12
N LEU A 168 25.59 -14.21 -3.94
CA LEU A 168 24.31 -14.01 -4.58
C LEU A 168 23.53 -15.31 -4.78
N HIS A 169 22.22 -15.20 -4.95
CA HIS A 169 21.38 -16.27 -5.50
C HIS A 169 20.96 -15.93 -6.93
N ASP A 170 20.96 -16.92 -7.80
CA ASP A 170 20.35 -16.80 -9.12
C ASP A 170 18.81 -16.91 -9.07
N PRO A 171 18.09 -16.63 -10.17
CA PRO A 171 16.63 -16.75 -10.21
C PRO A 171 16.10 -18.15 -9.88
N GLN A 172 16.94 -19.19 -9.97
CA GLN A 172 16.61 -20.57 -9.62
C GLN A 172 16.92 -20.88 -8.14
N GLY A 173 17.45 -19.92 -7.38
CA GLY A 173 17.80 -20.05 -5.97
C GLY A 173 19.19 -20.64 -5.72
N ARG A 174 19.98 -20.93 -6.75
CA ARG A 174 21.34 -21.48 -6.59
C ARG A 174 22.26 -20.46 -5.96
N HIS A 175 23.09 -20.90 -5.03
CA HIS A 175 24.05 -20.07 -4.32
C HIS A 175 25.33 -19.90 -5.15
N LEU A 176 25.62 -18.67 -5.59
CA LEU A 176 26.80 -18.37 -6.39
C LEU A 176 27.72 -17.37 -5.67
N VAL A 177 29.00 -17.48 -5.99
CA VAL A 177 30.04 -16.55 -5.54
C VAL A 177 30.61 -15.78 -6.71
N VAL A 178 30.93 -14.51 -6.47
CA VAL A 178 31.53 -13.63 -7.49
C VAL A 178 32.75 -12.93 -6.94
N GLU A 179 33.83 -12.95 -7.71
CA GLU A 179 34.98 -12.08 -7.50
C GLU A 179 34.99 -10.97 -8.55
N VAL A 180 35.31 -9.76 -8.10
CA VAL A 180 35.28 -8.56 -8.93
C VAL A 180 36.70 -8.10 -9.20
N THR A 181 37.02 -7.81 -10.46
CA THR A 181 38.32 -7.32 -10.91
C THR A 181 38.19 -6.04 -11.71
N PHE A 182 39.31 -5.37 -11.98
CA PHE A 182 39.36 -4.32 -13.00
C PHE A 182 39.76 -4.88 -14.37
N GLU A 183 40.59 -5.93 -14.42
CA GLU A 183 41.18 -6.40 -15.68
C GLU A 183 41.47 -7.91 -15.68
N ASP A 184 42.17 -8.43 -14.66
CA ASP A 184 42.62 -9.83 -14.62
C ASP A 184 41.48 -10.82 -14.36
N MET A 185 40.67 -11.11 -15.39
CA MET A 185 39.59 -12.10 -15.30
C MET A 185 40.09 -13.54 -15.14
N PRO A 186 41.14 -14.03 -15.84
CA PRO A 186 41.62 -15.40 -15.68
C PRO A 186 42.14 -15.72 -14.27
N GLY A 187 42.99 -14.87 -13.69
CA GLY A 187 43.48 -15.07 -12.32
C GLY A 187 42.36 -14.95 -11.28
N THR A 188 41.39 -14.07 -11.54
CA THR A 188 40.19 -13.93 -10.70
C THR A 188 39.29 -15.16 -10.80
N ALA A 189 39.18 -15.80 -11.98
CA ALA A 189 38.43 -17.03 -12.18
C ALA A 189 39.00 -18.19 -11.34
N GLU A 190 40.32 -18.39 -11.36
CA GLU A 190 40.99 -19.39 -10.52
C GLU A 190 40.76 -19.15 -9.02
N LYS A 191 40.76 -17.88 -8.60
CA LYS A 191 40.48 -17.50 -7.21
C LYS A 191 39.04 -17.85 -6.81
N VAL A 192 38.05 -17.42 -7.60
CA VAL A 192 36.64 -17.63 -7.25
C VAL A 192 36.24 -19.10 -7.32
N LEU A 193 36.83 -19.90 -8.22
CA LEU A 193 36.61 -21.35 -8.28
C LEU A 193 37.11 -22.07 -7.02
N ARG A 194 38.26 -21.65 -6.46
CA ARG A 194 38.72 -22.18 -5.16
C ARG A 194 37.76 -21.83 -4.04
N ILE A 195 37.32 -20.57 -3.98
CA ILE A 195 36.33 -20.13 -2.99
C ILE A 195 35.03 -20.91 -3.12
N ALA A 196 34.54 -21.12 -4.35
CA ALA A 196 33.32 -21.89 -4.61
C ALA A 196 33.46 -23.34 -4.13
N SER A 197 34.61 -23.98 -4.39
CA SER A 197 34.90 -25.33 -3.91
C SER A 197 34.96 -25.41 -2.38
N ASP A 198 35.59 -24.44 -1.71
CA ASP A 198 35.73 -24.43 -0.25
C ASP A 198 34.41 -24.15 0.48
N SER A 199 33.46 -23.51 -0.20
CA SER A 199 32.17 -23.08 0.37
C SER A 199 30.96 -23.83 -0.17
N GLU A 200 31.17 -24.87 -0.97
CA GLU A 200 30.11 -25.67 -1.61
C GLU A 200 29.10 -24.80 -2.39
N ALA A 201 29.59 -23.76 -3.08
CA ALA A 201 28.74 -22.92 -3.93
C ALA A 201 28.37 -23.65 -5.24
N ASP A 202 27.14 -23.44 -5.72
CA ASP A 202 26.61 -24.06 -6.94
C ASP A 202 27.23 -23.51 -8.24
N GLY A 203 27.98 -22.42 -8.14
CA GLY A 203 28.69 -21.83 -9.27
C GLY A 203 29.49 -20.57 -8.91
N ALA A 204 30.31 -20.15 -9.87
CA ALA A 204 31.27 -19.08 -9.69
C ALA A 204 31.29 -18.14 -10.90
N LEU A 205 31.16 -16.84 -10.66
CA LEU A 205 31.21 -15.82 -11.71
C LEU A 205 32.39 -14.90 -11.51
N VAL A 206 32.86 -14.30 -12.61
CA VAL A 206 33.82 -13.20 -12.59
C VAL A 206 33.17 -11.97 -13.18
N ALA A 207 33.33 -10.83 -12.50
CA ALA A 207 32.92 -9.52 -13.02
C ALA A 207 34.14 -8.60 -13.14
N ALA A 208 34.41 -8.07 -14.32
CA ALA A 208 35.39 -7.00 -14.53
C ALA A 208 34.66 -5.67 -14.70
N VAL A 209 35.03 -4.66 -13.93
CA VAL A 209 34.40 -3.34 -13.96
C VAL A 209 35.40 -2.31 -14.44
N ASP A 210 35.09 -1.64 -15.54
CA ASP A 210 35.87 -0.51 -16.05
C ASP A 210 35.13 0.80 -15.71
N LEU A 211 35.72 1.57 -14.80
CA LEU A 211 35.17 2.85 -14.34
C LEU A 211 35.34 3.98 -15.37
N GLN A 212 36.26 3.84 -16.31
CA GLN A 212 36.54 4.84 -17.35
C GLN A 212 35.58 4.67 -18.52
N THR A 213 35.50 3.46 -19.09
CA THR A 213 34.58 3.16 -20.20
C THR A 213 33.14 2.96 -19.73
N ARG A 214 32.94 2.74 -18.42
CA ARG A 214 31.64 2.49 -17.78
C ARG A 214 31.01 1.20 -18.29
N GLU A 215 31.80 0.15 -18.27
CA GLU A 215 31.42 -1.19 -18.69
C GLU A 215 31.61 -2.19 -17.56
N ILE A 216 30.75 -3.20 -17.52
CA ILE A 216 30.87 -4.36 -16.63
C ILE A 216 30.86 -5.60 -17.50
N ALA A 217 31.96 -6.35 -17.54
CA ALA A 217 32.03 -7.63 -18.21
C ALA A 217 31.77 -8.76 -17.21
N ILE A 218 30.83 -9.66 -17.51
CA ILE A 218 30.47 -10.79 -16.62
C ILE A 218 30.63 -12.10 -17.38
N VAL A 219 31.20 -13.11 -16.73
CA VAL A 219 31.40 -14.45 -17.30
C VAL A 219 31.34 -15.53 -16.23
N ASP A 220 30.95 -16.74 -16.63
CA ASP A 220 31.15 -17.95 -15.83
C ASP A 220 32.65 -18.26 -15.68
N ALA A 221 33.11 -18.50 -14.45
CA ALA A 221 34.53 -18.64 -14.15
C ALA A 221 35.15 -19.90 -14.77
N ALA A 222 34.46 -21.05 -14.67
CA ALA A 222 34.94 -22.31 -15.25
C ALA A 222 34.94 -22.21 -16.77
N GLY A 223 33.84 -21.71 -17.35
CA GLY A 223 33.72 -21.55 -18.79
C GLY A 223 34.73 -20.57 -19.39
N LEU A 224 35.15 -19.54 -18.65
CA LEU A 224 36.23 -18.66 -19.08
C LEU A 224 37.56 -19.40 -19.19
N LEU A 225 37.94 -20.19 -18.18
CA LEU A 225 39.21 -20.92 -18.15
C LEU A 225 39.24 -22.07 -19.17
N GLU A 226 38.10 -22.71 -19.40
CA GLU A 226 37.94 -23.78 -20.40
C GLU A 226 37.80 -23.23 -21.83
N GLY A 227 37.62 -21.91 -21.99
CA GLY A 227 37.37 -21.27 -23.28
C GLY A 227 35.99 -21.55 -23.87
N THR A 228 35.06 -22.09 -23.09
CA THR A 228 33.68 -22.43 -23.48
C THR A 228 32.72 -21.25 -23.31
N ALA A 229 33.10 -20.23 -22.53
CA ALA A 229 32.34 -18.99 -22.33
C ALA A 229 33.19 -17.75 -22.63
N LYS A 230 32.55 -16.69 -23.10
CA LYS A 230 33.17 -15.37 -23.31
C LYS A 230 32.50 -14.33 -22.42
N PRO A 231 33.24 -13.31 -21.93
CA PRO A 231 32.63 -12.23 -21.16
C PRO A 231 31.56 -11.49 -21.95
N HIS A 232 30.40 -11.32 -21.31
CA HIS A 232 29.35 -10.45 -21.81
C HIS A 232 29.53 -9.06 -21.22
N VAL A 233 29.62 -8.04 -22.08
CA VAL A 233 29.91 -6.66 -21.69
C VAL A 233 28.61 -5.87 -21.59
N TYR A 234 28.35 -5.30 -20.41
CA TYR A 234 27.20 -4.47 -20.12
C TYR A 234 27.65 -3.01 -19.94
N PRO A 235 27.28 -2.08 -20.86
CA PRO A 235 27.47 -0.67 -20.59
C PRO A 235 26.54 -0.22 -19.45
N TYR A 236 27.02 0.69 -18.62
CA TYR A 236 26.20 1.33 -17.58
C TYR A 236 26.26 2.86 -17.62
N SER A 237 26.80 3.44 -18.69
CA SER A 237 26.82 4.91 -18.91
C SER A 237 25.43 5.54 -18.75
N ASP A 238 24.42 4.91 -19.35
CA ASP A 238 23.04 5.42 -19.40
C ASP A 238 22.27 5.10 -18.12
N ARG A 239 22.86 4.29 -17.23
CA ARG A 239 22.30 3.90 -15.94
C ARG A 239 22.78 4.78 -14.79
N LEU A 240 23.78 5.64 -15.01
CA LEU A 240 24.34 6.48 -13.95
C LEU A 240 23.29 7.39 -13.28
N ALA A 241 22.42 8.01 -14.07
CA ALA A 241 21.34 8.83 -13.52
C ALA A 241 20.41 8.02 -12.61
N LEU A 242 20.18 6.74 -12.94
CA LEU A 242 19.39 5.84 -12.11
C LEU A 242 20.15 5.51 -10.81
N TYR A 243 21.46 5.26 -10.87
CA TYR A 243 22.27 4.96 -9.69
C TYR A 243 22.42 6.18 -8.77
N ASP A 244 22.52 7.39 -9.34
CA ASP A 244 22.59 8.66 -8.61
C ASP A 244 21.27 9.03 -7.92
N ALA A 245 20.13 8.56 -8.41
CA ALA A 245 18.84 8.67 -7.73
C ALA A 245 18.76 7.72 -6.52
N ARG A 246 19.46 8.07 -5.43
CA ARG A 246 19.72 7.19 -4.27
C ARG A 246 18.48 6.69 -3.53
N ASP A 247 17.38 7.40 -3.64
CA ASP A 247 16.11 7.15 -2.94
C ASP A 247 14.97 6.75 -3.86
N VAL A 248 15.22 6.50 -5.15
CA VAL A 248 14.21 6.07 -6.13
C VAL A 248 14.64 4.81 -6.85
N ILE A 249 13.75 3.87 -7.08
CA ILE A 249 13.93 2.77 -8.02
C ILE A 249 12.90 2.94 -9.14
N THR A 250 13.27 2.66 -10.40
CA THR A 250 12.36 2.76 -11.56
C THR A 250 12.16 1.41 -12.23
N LEU A 251 11.11 1.26 -13.05
CA LEU A 251 10.95 0.05 -13.89
C LEU A 251 12.14 -0.18 -14.81
N GLY A 252 12.68 0.90 -15.40
CA GLY A 252 13.88 0.82 -16.25
C GLY A 252 15.13 0.32 -15.51
N GLU A 253 15.19 0.52 -14.19
CA GLU A 253 16.30 0.06 -13.33
C GLU A 253 16.22 -1.42 -12.99
N ILE A 254 15.01 -1.97 -12.82
CA ILE A 254 14.80 -3.38 -12.45
C ILE A 254 14.62 -4.31 -13.65
N GLY A 255 14.64 -3.77 -14.88
CA GLY A 255 14.57 -4.55 -16.11
C GLY A 255 13.29 -5.38 -16.21
N ASP A 256 13.43 -6.70 -16.36
CA ASP A 256 12.32 -7.66 -16.45
C ASP A 256 11.94 -8.29 -15.10
N ARG A 257 12.62 -7.91 -14.01
CA ARG A 257 12.32 -8.44 -12.68
C ARG A 257 10.88 -8.10 -12.28
N LEU A 258 10.17 -9.10 -11.79
CA LEU A 258 8.77 -8.98 -11.35
C LEU A 258 8.70 -8.95 -9.83
N PHE A 259 7.74 -8.19 -9.31
CA PHE A 259 7.38 -8.17 -7.90
C PHE A 259 5.90 -8.50 -7.73
N PRO A 260 5.48 -9.75 -8.00
CA PRO A 260 4.09 -10.13 -7.84
C PRO A 260 3.69 -10.08 -6.36
N HIS A 261 2.50 -9.57 -6.10
CA HIS A 261 1.90 -9.61 -4.76
C HIS A 261 1.77 -11.07 -4.29
N PRO A 262 2.15 -11.42 -3.05
CA PRO A 262 2.24 -12.82 -2.59
C PRO A 262 0.90 -13.56 -2.64
N ILE A 263 -0.22 -12.84 -2.47
CA ILE A 263 -1.57 -13.43 -2.48
C ILE A 263 -2.20 -13.45 -3.87
N THR A 264 -2.12 -12.35 -4.62
CA THR A 264 -2.86 -12.21 -5.89
C THR A 264 -2.04 -12.62 -7.10
N GLY A 265 -0.72 -12.73 -6.97
CA GLY A 265 0.22 -13.05 -8.05
C GLY A 265 0.46 -11.90 -9.04
N ILE A 266 -0.04 -10.70 -8.76
CA ILE A 266 -0.03 -9.57 -9.71
C ILE A 266 1.09 -8.60 -9.36
N ASP A 267 1.90 -8.26 -10.37
CA ASP A 267 2.80 -7.11 -10.30
C ASP A 267 2.00 -5.83 -10.61
N TYR A 268 1.53 -5.17 -9.56
CA TYR A 268 0.64 -4.02 -9.70
C TYR A 268 1.29 -2.82 -10.35
N ALA A 269 2.60 -2.62 -10.16
CA ALA A 269 3.33 -1.53 -10.79
C ALA A 269 3.36 -1.68 -12.31
N ARG A 270 3.64 -2.90 -12.81
CA ARG A 270 3.58 -3.19 -14.25
C ARG A 270 2.15 -3.17 -14.79
N MET A 271 1.19 -3.61 -13.99
CA MET A 271 -0.22 -3.50 -14.36
C MET A 271 -0.65 -2.04 -14.52
N TYR A 272 -0.25 -1.17 -13.59
CA TYR A 272 -0.49 0.28 -13.67
C TYR A 272 0.19 0.92 -14.86
N ALA A 273 1.45 0.57 -15.13
CA ALA A 273 2.14 1.04 -16.33
C ALA A 273 1.38 0.69 -17.61
N LYS A 274 0.94 -0.58 -17.74
CA LYS A 274 0.13 -1.03 -18.88
C LYS A 274 -1.21 -0.29 -18.99
N ALA A 275 -1.88 -0.04 -17.86
CA ALA A 275 -3.16 0.68 -17.85
C ALA A 275 -2.98 2.13 -18.31
N ILE A 276 -1.93 2.82 -17.87
CA ILE A 276 -1.61 4.18 -18.29
C ILE A 276 -1.27 4.23 -19.79
N GLU A 277 -0.43 3.31 -20.26
CA GLU A 277 0.01 3.25 -21.65
C GLU A 277 -1.15 2.88 -22.61
N ALA A 278 -2.07 2.02 -22.17
CA ALA A 278 -3.27 1.68 -22.92
C ALA A 278 -4.18 2.90 -23.17
N GLU A 279 -4.18 3.86 -22.25
CA GLU A 279 -4.89 5.14 -22.39
C GLU A 279 -4.11 6.17 -23.21
N GLY A 280 -2.88 5.86 -23.64
CA GLY A 280 -2.04 6.63 -24.54
C GLY A 280 -0.98 7.52 -23.87
N ALA A 281 -1.06 7.73 -22.56
CA ALA A 281 -0.10 8.55 -21.84
C ALA A 281 1.24 7.82 -21.62
N LYS A 282 2.34 8.56 -21.53
CA LYS A 282 3.63 7.99 -21.11
C LYS A 282 3.59 7.66 -19.62
N CYS A 283 4.11 6.51 -19.23
CA CYS A 283 4.19 6.10 -17.83
C CYS A 283 5.61 6.23 -17.28
N GLU A 284 5.72 6.77 -16.06
CA GLU A 284 6.93 6.70 -15.23
C GLU A 284 6.54 6.17 -13.84
N ILE A 285 7.02 4.99 -13.45
CA ILE A 285 6.77 4.43 -12.11
C ILE A 285 8.02 4.62 -11.24
N LEU A 286 7.83 5.25 -10.08
CA LEU A 286 8.84 5.53 -9.08
C LEU A 286 8.55 4.76 -7.81
N TYR A 287 9.41 3.82 -7.45
CA TYR A 287 9.38 3.16 -6.14
C TYR A 287 10.23 3.96 -5.16
N THR A 288 9.59 4.67 -4.24
CA THR A 288 10.27 5.53 -3.27
C THR A 288 9.34 5.88 -2.11
N ASN A 289 9.89 6.10 -0.91
CA ASN A 289 9.14 6.64 0.22
C ASN A 289 9.23 8.17 0.31
N ASN A 290 9.89 8.82 -0.65
CA ASN A 290 9.94 10.26 -0.79
C ASN A 290 8.95 10.71 -1.88
N PRO A 291 7.72 11.12 -1.53
CA PRO A 291 6.71 11.49 -2.53
C PRO A 291 7.11 12.73 -3.35
N LEU A 292 8.00 13.58 -2.82
CA LEU A 292 8.49 14.77 -3.52
C LEU A 292 9.45 14.44 -4.67
N ALA A 293 9.94 13.20 -4.76
CA ALA A 293 10.82 12.77 -5.83
C ALA A 293 10.21 12.93 -7.23
N VAL A 294 8.88 12.98 -7.35
CA VAL A 294 8.17 13.23 -8.63
C VAL A 294 8.63 14.51 -9.32
N PHE A 295 9.05 15.54 -8.56
CA PHE A 295 9.53 16.80 -9.13
C PHE A 295 10.88 16.68 -9.86
N ASN A 296 11.64 15.60 -9.60
CA ASN A 296 12.88 15.32 -10.32
C ASN A 296 12.62 14.76 -11.73
N TYR A 297 11.36 14.42 -12.04
CA TYR A 297 10.95 13.82 -13.31
C TYR A 297 10.26 14.83 -14.24
N GLY A 298 10.54 16.13 -14.06
CA GLY A 298 10.10 17.21 -14.94
C GLY A 298 9.01 18.08 -14.32
N HIS A 299 8.48 19.00 -15.14
CA HIS A 299 7.38 19.87 -14.70
C HIS A 299 6.11 19.05 -14.46
N ILE A 300 5.43 19.33 -13.35
CA ILE A 300 4.18 18.66 -12.95
C ILE A 300 3.06 19.70 -13.00
N ASP A 301 2.11 19.49 -13.91
CA ASP A 301 0.96 20.39 -14.14
C ASP A 301 -0.17 20.14 -13.13
N GLY A 302 -0.26 18.93 -12.57
CA GLY A 302 -1.24 18.58 -11.54
C GLY A 302 -0.83 17.38 -10.69
N ILE A 303 -1.28 17.35 -9.44
CA ILE A 303 -0.99 16.26 -8.49
C ILE A 303 -2.31 15.61 -8.06
N VAL A 304 -2.38 14.29 -8.12
CA VAL A 304 -3.47 13.48 -7.56
C VAL A 304 -2.91 12.62 -6.43
N ILE A 305 -3.31 12.91 -5.21
CA ILE A 305 -2.98 12.09 -4.04
C ILE A 305 -3.89 10.87 -4.04
N GLY A 306 -3.32 9.71 -4.39
CA GLY A 306 -3.98 8.41 -4.52
C GLY A 306 -4.14 7.67 -3.19
N ALA A 307 -3.39 8.06 -2.17
CA ALA A 307 -3.54 7.53 -0.81
C ALA A 307 -4.96 7.74 -0.31
N VAL A 308 -5.52 6.76 0.39
CA VAL A 308 -6.83 6.87 1.03
C VAL A 308 -6.64 7.49 2.41
N HIS A 309 -5.85 6.90 3.30
CA HIS A 309 -5.76 7.32 4.70
C HIS A 309 -4.82 8.52 4.89
N GLU A 310 -3.66 8.50 4.25
CA GLU A 310 -2.62 9.54 4.41
C GLU A 310 -2.84 10.77 3.52
N ARG A 311 -3.96 10.85 2.80
CA ARG A 311 -4.23 11.87 1.77
C ARG A 311 -4.03 13.31 2.23
N GLU A 312 -4.52 13.66 3.43
CA GLU A 312 -4.44 15.02 3.96
C GLU A 312 -3.02 15.35 4.42
N SER A 313 -2.32 14.39 5.06
CA SER A 313 -0.92 14.56 5.46
C SER A 313 -0.01 14.72 4.25
N LEU A 314 -0.21 13.93 3.19
CA LEU A 314 0.55 14.05 1.94
C LEU A 314 0.24 15.37 1.24
N LYS A 315 -1.03 15.79 1.15
CA LYS A 315 -1.39 17.10 0.60
C LYS A 315 -0.70 18.24 1.36
N ASN A 316 -0.70 18.19 2.69
CA ASN A 316 0.00 19.16 3.54
C ASN A 316 1.52 19.14 3.36
N LEU A 317 2.12 17.97 3.13
CA LEU A 317 3.54 17.84 2.82
C LEU A 317 3.90 18.60 1.54
N PHE A 318 3.15 18.42 0.46
CA PHE A 318 3.38 19.15 -0.80
C PHE A 318 3.16 20.66 -0.64
N LEU A 319 2.12 21.07 0.08
CA LEU A 319 1.91 22.50 0.39
C LEU A 319 3.07 23.09 1.19
N SER A 320 3.59 22.33 2.16
CA SER A 320 4.73 22.75 2.99
C SER A 320 6.05 22.78 2.21
N PHE A 321 6.18 21.96 1.16
CA PHE A 321 7.28 22.02 0.21
C PHE A 321 7.26 23.33 -0.62
N GLY A 322 6.12 24.02 -0.68
CA GLY A 322 5.97 25.31 -1.36
C GLY A 322 5.55 25.22 -2.82
N THR A 323 5.05 24.07 -3.27
CA THR A 323 4.52 23.96 -4.65
C THR A 323 3.23 24.76 -4.81
N LYS A 324 3.03 25.32 -6.01
CA LYS A 324 1.77 25.94 -6.45
C LYS A 324 0.99 25.07 -7.41
N THR A 325 1.48 23.86 -7.71
CA THR A 325 0.82 22.91 -8.60
C THR A 325 -0.59 22.58 -8.07
N PRO A 326 -1.64 22.68 -8.90
CA PRO A 326 -2.98 22.23 -8.55
C PRO A 326 -2.98 20.79 -8.03
N MET A 327 -3.70 20.55 -6.95
CA MET A 327 -3.65 19.27 -6.25
C MET A 327 -5.02 18.81 -5.78
N LEU A 328 -5.35 17.57 -6.12
CA LEU A 328 -6.54 16.86 -5.71
C LEU A 328 -6.16 15.66 -4.85
N THR A 329 -7.00 15.33 -3.89
CA THR A 329 -7.02 13.99 -3.30
C THR A 329 -8.02 13.12 -4.04
N VAL A 330 -7.99 11.81 -3.84
CA VAL A 330 -9.06 10.89 -4.27
C VAL A 330 -10.47 11.32 -3.80
N LYS A 331 -10.59 12.12 -2.74
CA LYS A 331 -11.88 12.71 -2.31
C LYS A 331 -12.39 13.77 -3.29
N ASP A 332 -11.45 14.50 -3.88
CA ASP A 332 -11.73 15.65 -4.72
C ASP A 332 -11.97 15.23 -6.18
N VAL A 333 -11.69 13.97 -6.55
CA VAL A 333 -11.91 13.41 -7.90
C VAL A 333 -13.28 12.74 -7.95
N GLY A 334 -14.14 13.17 -8.88
CA GLY A 334 -15.53 12.71 -8.97
C GLY A 334 -16.51 13.51 -8.12
N PRO A 335 -17.77 13.04 -8.00
CA PRO A 335 -18.82 13.76 -7.31
C PRO A 335 -18.67 13.65 -5.78
N GLY A 336 -19.03 14.73 -5.08
CA GLY A 336 -19.10 14.73 -3.62
C GLY A 336 -20.14 13.73 -3.07
N PRO A 337 -20.10 13.48 -1.75
CA PRO A 337 -19.14 14.02 -0.79
C PRO A 337 -17.81 13.24 -0.71
N TRP A 338 -17.74 12.09 -1.38
CA TRP A 338 -16.62 11.14 -1.26
C TRP A 338 -15.66 11.14 -2.46
N GLY A 339 -16.04 11.71 -3.60
CA GLY A 339 -15.28 11.52 -4.83
C GLY A 339 -15.18 10.04 -5.18
N VAL A 340 -13.99 9.57 -5.50
CA VAL A 340 -13.67 8.15 -5.78
C VAL A 340 -13.13 7.41 -4.55
N ILE A 341 -13.16 8.03 -3.36
CA ILE A 341 -12.86 7.33 -2.12
C ILE A 341 -13.87 6.20 -1.91
N GLY A 342 -13.37 5.02 -1.57
CA GLY A 342 -14.18 3.82 -1.38
C GLY A 342 -14.89 3.32 -2.64
N SER A 343 -14.46 3.81 -3.81
CA SER A 343 -15.01 3.33 -5.08
C SER A 343 -14.46 1.97 -5.45
N ASN A 344 -15.26 1.20 -6.17
CA ASN A 344 -14.92 -0.12 -6.69
C ASN A 344 -15.36 -0.24 -8.15
N VAL A 345 -14.62 -1.02 -8.95
CA VAL A 345 -15.01 -1.35 -10.32
C VAL A 345 -16.38 -2.02 -10.31
N SER A 346 -17.34 -1.41 -10.98
CA SER A 346 -18.65 -2.02 -11.24
C SER A 346 -18.65 -2.73 -12.59
N ASP A 347 -18.04 -2.12 -13.60
CA ASP A 347 -17.86 -2.69 -14.93
C ASP A 347 -16.51 -2.22 -15.48
N LEU A 348 -15.59 -3.17 -15.68
CA LEU A 348 -14.25 -2.85 -16.16
C LEU A 348 -14.24 -2.46 -17.64
N GLU A 349 -15.06 -3.12 -18.47
CA GLU A 349 -15.09 -2.91 -19.92
C GLU A 349 -15.79 -1.59 -20.27
N ALA A 350 -16.89 -1.30 -19.57
CA ALA A 350 -17.60 -0.04 -19.72
C ALA A 350 -16.93 1.13 -18.96
N GLY A 351 -15.91 0.85 -18.13
CA GLY A 351 -15.20 1.87 -17.36
C GLY A 351 -16.09 2.55 -16.31
N ILE A 352 -16.85 1.76 -15.55
CA ILE A 352 -17.81 2.25 -14.56
C ILE A 352 -17.34 1.91 -13.13
N LEU A 353 -17.28 2.92 -12.28
CA LEU A 353 -17.01 2.81 -10.84
C LEU A 353 -18.30 2.97 -10.04
N LYS A 354 -18.52 2.08 -9.05
CA LYS A 354 -19.49 2.29 -7.97
C LYS A 354 -18.86 3.21 -6.94
N LEU A 355 -19.59 4.24 -6.51
CA LEU A 355 -19.15 5.17 -5.46
C LEU A 355 -19.70 4.80 -4.09
N LEU A 356 -19.29 5.53 -3.06
CA LEU A 356 -19.93 5.48 -1.74
C LEU A 356 -21.30 6.19 -1.74
N PRO A 357 -22.20 5.82 -0.79
CA PRO A 357 -23.46 6.52 -0.57
C PRO A 357 -23.26 8.00 -0.25
N ASP A 358 -24.15 8.87 -0.70
CA ASP A 358 -24.03 10.33 -0.51
C ASP A 358 -24.69 10.85 0.78
N ASN A 359 -25.75 10.21 1.26
CA ASN A 359 -26.52 10.60 2.45
C ASN A 359 -26.65 9.45 3.49
N ALA A 360 -25.58 8.70 3.71
CA ALA A 360 -25.57 7.50 4.56
C ALA A 360 -26.17 7.73 5.97
N ASP A 361 -25.88 8.87 6.61
CA ASP A 361 -26.43 9.19 7.94
C ASP A 361 -27.97 9.35 7.91
N ASP A 362 -28.50 10.00 6.87
CA ASP A 362 -29.94 10.23 6.71
C ASP A 362 -30.66 8.91 6.42
N VAL A 363 -30.05 8.01 5.65
CA VAL A 363 -30.56 6.66 5.41
C VAL A 363 -30.64 5.89 6.73
N CYS A 364 -29.61 5.96 7.57
CA CYS A 364 -29.62 5.31 8.89
C CYS A 364 -30.76 5.82 9.77
N ASP A 365 -30.94 7.14 9.85
CA ASP A 365 -32.01 7.74 10.66
C ASP A 365 -33.40 7.39 10.11
N THR A 366 -33.55 7.32 8.79
CA THR A 366 -34.81 6.92 8.16
C THR A 366 -35.17 5.47 8.46
N ILE A 367 -34.20 4.53 8.36
CA ILE A 367 -34.40 3.12 8.73
C ILE A 367 -34.80 3.02 10.20
N LYS A 368 -34.08 3.72 11.10
CA LYS A 368 -34.39 3.74 12.54
C LYS A 368 -35.85 4.15 12.78
N ASN A 369 -36.28 5.27 12.20
CA ASN A 369 -37.64 5.79 12.38
C ASN A 369 -38.70 4.84 11.81
N ARG A 370 -38.48 4.29 10.61
CA ARG A 370 -39.44 3.35 9.98
C ARG A 370 -39.58 2.06 10.77
N VAL A 371 -38.50 1.54 11.36
CA VAL A 371 -38.56 0.39 12.27
C VAL A 371 -39.34 0.74 13.54
N GLU A 372 -39.06 1.89 14.17
CA GLU A 372 -39.81 2.34 15.35
C GLU A 372 -41.31 2.47 15.07
N GLU A 373 -41.69 3.07 13.93
CA GLU A 373 -43.08 3.19 13.48
C GLU A 373 -43.76 1.83 13.27
N ALA A 374 -43.07 0.87 12.66
CA ALA A 374 -43.65 -0.41 12.28
C ALA A 374 -43.68 -1.44 13.44
N THR A 375 -42.69 -1.40 14.33
CA THR A 375 -42.48 -2.44 15.36
C THR A 375 -42.55 -1.90 16.79
N GLY A 376 -42.53 -0.57 16.98
CA GLY A 376 -42.42 0.07 18.29
C GLY A 376 -41.08 -0.18 18.99
N LYS A 377 -40.01 -0.52 18.24
CA LYS A 377 -38.68 -0.87 18.80
C LYS A 377 -37.67 0.25 18.58
N ASP A 378 -36.95 0.61 19.65
CA ASP A 378 -35.83 1.57 19.58
C ASP A 378 -34.53 0.83 19.24
N ILE A 379 -34.15 0.87 17.96
CA ILE A 379 -32.90 0.29 17.45
C ILE A 379 -31.92 1.39 17.06
N GLU A 380 -30.67 1.01 16.79
CA GLU A 380 -29.73 1.86 16.07
C GLU A 380 -29.37 1.25 14.71
N VAL A 381 -28.89 2.08 13.79
CA VAL A 381 -28.56 1.68 12.41
C VAL A 381 -27.17 2.16 12.04
N LEU A 382 -26.40 1.31 11.36
CA LEU A 382 -25.03 1.58 10.92
C LEU A 382 -24.89 1.19 9.45
N ILE A 383 -24.33 2.06 8.62
CA ILE A 383 -23.84 1.69 7.29
C ILE A 383 -22.34 1.45 7.39
N PHE A 384 -21.92 0.20 7.20
CA PHE A 384 -20.51 -0.19 7.27
C PHE A 384 -19.89 -0.23 5.88
N GLY A 385 -18.65 0.21 5.79
CA GLY A 385 -17.80 0.10 4.62
C GLY A 385 -16.95 -1.16 4.68
N ASP A 386 -16.19 -1.37 3.62
CA ASP A 386 -15.37 -2.56 3.41
C ASP A 386 -14.03 -2.44 4.15
N GLY A 387 -13.72 -3.49 4.90
CA GLY A 387 -12.36 -3.85 5.23
C GLY A 387 -11.85 -3.39 6.58
N ALA A 388 -12.68 -3.13 7.58
CA ALA A 388 -12.19 -2.60 8.86
C ALA A 388 -11.30 -3.56 9.68
N TYR A 389 -11.00 -4.73 9.14
CA TYR A 389 -10.09 -5.73 9.68
C TYR A 389 -8.67 -5.61 9.08
N LYS A 390 -7.67 -5.68 9.95
CA LYS A 390 -6.30 -5.96 9.56
C LYS A 390 -6.04 -7.43 9.82
N ASP A 391 -5.75 -8.19 8.79
CA ASP A 391 -5.34 -9.56 8.93
C ASP A 391 -3.96 -9.61 9.63
N PRO A 392 -3.84 -10.24 10.81
CA PRO A 392 -2.60 -10.33 11.54
C PRO A 392 -1.55 -11.23 10.86
N ASP A 393 -1.97 -12.17 10.01
CA ASP A 393 -1.07 -13.12 9.36
C ASP A 393 -0.46 -12.51 8.09
N THR A 394 -1.28 -11.87 7.26
CA THR A 394 -0.81 -11.21 6.04
C THR A 394 -0.32 -9.78 6.27
N GLY A 395 -0.74 -9.13 7.37
CA GLY A 395 -0.43 -7.73 7.66
C GLY A 395 -1.17 -6.74 6.78
N ILE A 396 -2.09 -7.22 5.93
CA ILE A 396 -2.88 -6.41 5.02
C ILE A 396 -4.12 -5.91 5.74
N TYR A 397 -4.34 -4.61 5.66
CA TYR A 397 -5.65 -4.04 5.92
C TYR A 397 -6.55 -4.39 4.75
N GLU A 398 -7.68 -5.04 5.05
CA GLU A 398 -8.80 -5.02 4.11
C GLU A 398 -9.33 -3.58 3.96
N LEU A 399 -8.96 -2.67 4.90
CA LEU A 399 -9.50 -1.33 5.07
C LEU A 399 -9.01 -0.44 3.95
N ALA A 400 -9.70 -0.53 2.83
CA ALA A 400 -9.47 0.34 1.70
C ALA A 400 -10.41 1.57 1.74
N ASP A 401 -11.41 1.57 2.63
CA ASP A 401 -12.23 2.75 2.94
C ASP A 401 -11.57 3.61 4.03
N PRO A 402 -11.70 4.95 4.00
CA PRO A 402 -11.04 5.83 4.96
C PRO A 402 -11.59 5.65 6.39
N TYR A 403 -12.81 5.12 6.50
CA TYR A 403 -13.53 4.91 7.75
C TYR A 403 -14.34 3.61 7.65
N PRO A 404 -14.28 2.74 8.67
CA PRO A 404 -15.13 1.56 8.77
C PRO A 404 -16.64 1.85 8.70
N SER A 405 -17.05 3.00 9.26
CA SER A 405 -18.44 3.42 9.35
C SER A 405 -18.67 4.55 8.36
N ILE A 406 -19.46 4.31 7.32
CA ILE A 406 -19.78 5.29 6.28
C ILE A 406 -20.92 6.20 6.71
N GLY A 407 -21.90 5.66 7.45
CA GLY A 407 -22.97 6.42 8.09
C GLY A 407 -23.49 5.72 9.33
N CYS A 408 -24.10 6.44 10.26
CA CYS A 408 -24.70 5.86 11.46
C CYS A 408 -25.85 6.72 11.98
N SER A 409 -26.80 6.11 12.68
CA SER A 409 -27.95 6.81 13.28
C SER A 409 -27.56 7.76 14.41
N ALA A 410 -28.46 8.69 14.72
CA ALA A 410 -28.23 9.76 15.69
C ALA A 410 -27.74 9.30 17.07
N GLY A 411 -28.18 8.14 17.55
CA GLY A 411 -27.73 7.57 18.83
C GLY A 411 -26.28 7.11 18.78
N LEU A 412 -25.89 6.42 17.69
CA LEU A 412 -24.50 6.00 17.46
C LEU A 412 -23.55 7.16 17.14
N ARG A 413 -24.00 8.22 16.47
CA ARG A 413 -23.19 9.44 16.26
C ARG A 413 -22.76 10.09 17.56
N LYS A 414 -23.62 10.02 18.59
CA LYS A 414 -23.36 10.51 19.95
C LYS A 414 -22.62 9.50 20.83
N ALA A 415 -22.52 8.24 20.41
CA ALA A 415 -21.87 7.19 21.18
C ALA A 415 -20.35 7.48 21.30
N SER A 416 -19.88 7.50 22.54
CA SER A 416 -18.51 7.87 22.88
C SER A 416 -17.48 6.80 22.51
N LEU A 417 -16.19 7.15 22.65
CA LEU A 417 -15.10 6.19 22.56
C LEU A 417 -15.30 5.06 23.59
N ARG A 418 -15.19 3.80 23.16
CA ARG A 418 -15.12 2.66 24.08
C ARG A 418 -13.87 2.82 24.94
N GLN A 419 -14.08 3.14 26.21
CA GLN A 419 -13.04 3.20 27.23
C GLN A 419 -13.30 2.06 28.22
N GLY A 420 -12.30 1.20 28.41
CA GLY A 420 -12.37 0.11 29.38
C GLY A 420 -11.18 0.16 30.33
N THR A 421 -11.46 0.13 31.63
CA THR A 421 -10.49 -0.25 32.65
C THR A 421 -10.07 -1.70 32.38
N LYS A 422 -8.77 -2.05 32.50
CA LYS A 422 -8.31 -3.44 32.36
C LYS A 422 -8.86 -4.31 33.50
N LEU A 423 -10.09 -4.79 33.35
CA LEU A 423 -10.85 -5.53 34.37
C LEU A 423 -10.04 -6.71 34.92
N LYS A 424 -9.37 -7.47 34.05
CA LYS A 424 -8.50 -8.60 34.45
C LYS A 424 -7.38 -8.16 35.39
N LEU A 425 -6.68 -7.07 35.07
CA LEU A 425 -5.64 -6.51 35.93
C LEU A 425 -6.21 -6.04 37.28
N LEU A 426 -7.38 -5.43 37.26
CA LEU A 426 -8.02 -4.93 38.49
C LEU A 426 -8.47 -6.08 39.39
N VAL A 427 -9.10 -7.12 38.81
CA VAL A 427 -9.49 -8.35 39.51
C VAL A 427 -8.25 -9.04 40.09
N GLU A 428 -7.19 -9.21 39.30
CA GLU A 428 -5.93 -9.81 39.78
C GLU A 428 -5.29 -8.98 40.91
N THR A 429 -5.32 -7.66 40.79
CA THR A 429 -4.76 -6.77 41.82
C THR A 429 -5.54 -6.90 43.13
N MET A 430 -6.88 -6.87 43.08
CA MET A 430 -7.72 -7.00 44.26
C MET A 430 -7.64 -8.41 44.87
N PHE A 431 -7.53 -9.44 44.04
CA PHE A 431 -7.31 -10.81 44.50
C PHE A 431 -5.96 -10.96 45.21
N ARG A 432 -4.87 -10.38 44.67
CA ARG A 432 -3.55 -10.34 45.32
C ARG A 432 -3.55 -9.52 46.62
N GLN A 433 -4.47 -8.58 46.77
CA GLN A 433 -4.71 -7.83 48.02
C GLN A 433 -5.54 -8.63 49.04
N GLY A 434 -5.87 -9.90 48.76
CA GLY A 434 -6.60 -10.77 49.67
C GLY A 434 -8.11 -10.56 49.68
N ARG A 435 -8.68 -9.83 48.71
CA ARG A 435 -10.13 -9.64 48.63
C ARG A 435 -10.82 -10.90 48.12
N SER A 436 -11.98 -11.22 48.72
CA SER A 436 -12.86 -12.29 48.26
C SER A 436 -13.53 -11.95 46.93
N ARG A 437 -14.05 -12.96 46.25
CA ARG A 437 -14.73 -12.80 44.95
C ARG A 437 -15.95 -11.87 45.05
N GLU A 438 -16.69 -11.97 46.15
CA GLU A 438 -17.87 -11.16 46.45
C GLU A 438 -17.51 -9.69 46.67
N GLU A 439 -16.42 -9.41 47.36
CA GLU A 439 -15.90 -8.05 47.57
C GLU A 439 -15.41 -7.42 46.26
N ILE A 440 -14.69 -8.19 45.44
CA ILE A 440 -14.22 -7.75 44.11
C ILE A 440 -15.40 -7.40 43.21
N ALA A 441 -16.42 -8.27 43.14
CA ALA A 441 -17.60 -8.02 42.31
C ALA A 441 -18.38 -6.78 42.75
N LYS A 442 -18.54 -6.58 44.06
CA LYS A 442 -19.23 -5.42 44.63
C LYS A 442 -18.47 -4.11 44.37
N GLU A 443 -17.15 -4.14 44.44
CA GLU A 443 -16.31 -2.98 44.16
C GLU A 443 -16.28 -2.65 42.66
N LEU A 444 -16.20 -3.67 41.80
CA LEU A 444 -16.28 -3.49 40.34
C LEU A 444 -17.62 -2.92 39.87
N ALA A 445 -18.72 -3.31 40.51
CA ALA A 445 -20.05 -2.81 40.18
C ALA A 445 -20.26 -1.33 40.56
N THR A 446 -19.49 -0.80 41.50
CA THR A 446 -19.66 0.55 42.06
C THR A 446 -18.58 1.52 41.62
N ARG A 447 -17.50 1.05 40.99
CA ARG A 447 -16.35 1.87 40.61
C ARG A 447 -16.61 2.65 39.32
N PRO A 448 -16.52 3.99 39.34
CA PRO A 448 -16.61 4.77 38.11
C PRO A 448 -15.39 4.52 37.20
N PRO A 449 -15.54 4.64 35.87
CA PRO A 449 -14.41 4.52 34.95
C PRO A 449 -13.34 5.57 35.29
N SER A 450 -12.15 5.10 35.69
CA SER A 450 -11.03 5.95 36.09
C SER A 450 -10.12 6.23 34.88
N ARG A 451 -9.88 7.51 34.59
CA ARG A 451 -8.91 7.97 33.56
C ARG A 451 -7.44 7.71 33.94
N ASP A 452 -7.14 7.55 35.23
CA ASP A 452 -5.77 7.44 35.77
C ASP A 452 -5.28 5.99 35.92
N SER A 453 -6.15 5.01 35.70
CA SER A 453 -5.75 3.60 35.63
C SER A 453 -5.23 3.27 34.23
N LEU A 454 -4.31 2.29 34.12
CA LEU A 454 -3.82 1.71 32.85
C LEU A 454 -4.99 1.32 31.92
N GLY A 455 -5.49 2.30 31.17
CA GLY A 455 -6.66 2.18 30.33
C GLY A 455 -6.36 1.43 29.04
N THR A 456 -7.42 1.11 28.31
CA THR A 456 -7.32 0.68 26.92
C THR A 456 -7.24 1.90 26.01
N THR A 457 -6.49 1.83 24.90
CA THR A 457 -6.50 2.87 23.88
C THR A 457 -7.94 3.02 23.37
N PRO A 458 -8.55 4.22 23.48
CA PRO A 458 -9.95 4.41 23.15
C PRO A 458 -10.23 4.11 21.68
N ARG A 459 -11.28 3.34 21.40
CA ARG A 459 -11.72 3.02 20.04
C ARG A 459 -13.13 3.57 19.80
N ARG A 460 -13.41 4.07 18.61
CA ARG A 460 -14.78 4.47 18.25
C ARG A 460 -15.68 3.23 18.20
N ILE A 461 -16.83 3.30 18.87
CA ILE A 461 -17.79 2.18 18.91
C ILE A 461 -18.28 1.83 17.50
N THR A 462 -18.58 2.84 16.68
CA THR A 462 -18.98 2.67 15.28
C THR A 462 -17.92 1.92 14.45
N GLY A 463 -16.64 2.17 14.71
CA GLY A 463 -15.55 1.42 14.08
C GLY A 463 -15.56 -0.05 14.46
N ILE A 464 -15.77 -0.38 15.73
CA ILE A 464 -15.84 -1.77 16.20
C ILE A 464 -17.05 -2.49 15.60
N LEU A 465 -18.23 -1.84 15.62
CA LEU A 465 -19.47 -2.40 15.08
C LEU A 465 -19.36 -2.65 13.58
N ALA A 466 -18.78 -1.71 12.84
CA ALA A 466 -18.54 -1.86 11.41
C ALA A 466 -17.60 -3.04 11.13
N THR A 467 -16.47 -3.15 11.84
CA THR A 467 -15.57 -4.33 11.69
C THR A 467 -16.29 -5.64 12.00
N MET A 468 -17.13 -5.68 13.03
CA MET A 468 -17.88 -6.90 13.35
C MET A 468 -18.88 -7.26 12.26
N ALA A 469 -19.58 -6.27 11.69
CA ALA A 469 -20.53 -6.48 10.61
C ALA A 469 -19.84 -6.92 9.31
N ASP A 470 -18.74 -6.26 8.97
CA ASP A 470 -17.90 -6.56 7.81
C ASP A 470 -17.33 -7.98 7.85
N LEU A 471 -16.76 -8.39 9.00
CA LEU A 471 -16.30 -9.78 9.21
C LEU A 471 -17.41 -10.82 9.10
N ALA A 472 -18.64 -10.46 9.47
CA ALA A 472 -19.78 -11.37 9.38
C ALA A 472 -20.36 -11.45 7.96
N ALA A 473 -20.37 -10.34 7.23
CA ALA A 473 -20.82 -10.26 5.85
C ALA A 473 -19.82 -10.90 4.87
N GLY A 474 -18.51 -10.70 5.14
CA GLY A 474 -17.41 -11.10 4.29
C GLY A 474 -17.22 -10.18 3.08
N SER A 475 -16.01 -10.15 2.54
CA SER A 475 -15.63 -9.39 1.35
C SER A 475 -16.01 -10.06 0.02
N ALA A 476 -16.35 -11.35 0.06
CA ALA A 476 -16.88 -12.10 -1.08
C ALA A 476 -18.41 -12.01 -1.12
N ASP A 477 -18.99 -12.08 -2.32
CA ASP A 477 -20.42 -11.91 -2.66
C ASP A 477 -21.34 -12.99 -2.04
N ALA A 478 -21.33 -13.11 -0.71
CA ALA A 478 -22.07 -14.08 0.08
C ALA A 478 -23.56 -13.73 0.18
N GLY A 479 -23.98 -12.61 -0.42
CA GLY A 479 -25.37 -12.16 -0.39
C GLY A 479 -25.87 -11.80 1.01
N THR A 480 -24.99 -11.38 1.93
CA THR A 480 -25.33 -11.02 3.32
C THR A 480 -25.19 -9.51 3.55
N PRO A 481 -26.07 -8.66 2.97
CA PRO A 481 -25.90 -7.21 3.04
C PRO A 481 -26.35 -6.58 4.37
N ILE A 482 -27.04 -7.33 5.23
CA ILE A 482 -27.60 -6.85 6.49
C ILE A 482 -27.15 -7.78 7.62
N VAL A 483 -26.58 -7.20 8.67
CA VAL A 483 -26.12 -7.89 9.87
C VAL A 483 -26.80 -7.30 11.09
N LEU A 484 -27.38 -8.14 11.95
CA LEU A 484 -27.98 -7.73 13.21
C LEU A 484 -26.99 -7.99 14.36
N ILE A 485 -26.62 -6.93 15.10
CA ILE A 485 -25.77 -7.03 16.29
C ILE A 485 -26.65 -6.81 17.53
N ARG A 486 -26.73 -7.83 18.39
CA ARG A 486 -27.52 -7.82 19.63
C ARG A 486 -26.64 -7.72 20.88
N ASN A 487 -27.16 -7.10 21.93
CA ASN A 487 -26.52 -6.98 23.25
C ASN A 487 -25.17 -6.26 23.23
N PHE A 488 -24.93 -5.36 22.27
CA PHE A 488 -23.71 -4.58 22.23
C PHE A 488 -23.82 -3.34 23.14
N PRO A 489 -22.91 -3.15 24.11
CA PRO A 489 -22.96 -2.01 25.03
C PRO A 489 -22.50 -0.73 24.32
N HIS A 490 -23.46 0.06 23.83
CA HIS A 490 -23.20 1.33 23.10
C HIS A 490 -23.82 2.56 23.74
N LYS A 491 -24.89 2.42 24.53
CA LYS A 491 -25.46 3.51 25.35
C LYS A 491 -24.62 3.67 26.62
N SER A 492 -24.24 4.90 26.95
CA SER A 492 -23.57 5.24 28.21
C SER A 492 -24.38 4.67 29.36
N GLN A 493 -23.74 3.99 30.32
CA GLN A 493 -24.39 3.71 31.61
C GLN A 493 -24.66 5.06 32.30
N GLY A 494 -25.88 5.56 32.15
CA GLY A 494 -26.29 6.89 32.61
C GLY A 494 -27.27 7.54 31.65
N ALA A 495 -28.46 6.97 31.54
CA ALA A 495 -29.70 7.68 31.23
C ALA A 495 -30.66 7.44 32.40
#